data_AF-A0A4V1ABK5-F1
#
_entry.id   AF-A0A4V1ABK5-F1
#
_cell.length_a   1.000
_cell.length_b   1.000
_cell.length_c   1.000
_cell.angle_alpha   90.00
_cell.angle_beta   90.00
_cell.angle_gamma   90.00
#
_symmetry.space_group_name_H-M   'P 1'
#
loop_
_entity.id
_entity.type
_entity.pdbx_description
1 polymer ?
#
loop_
_entity_poly.entity_id
_entity_poly.type
_entity_poly.pdbx_seq_one_letter_code
_entity_poly.pdbx_strand_id
1 'polypeptide(L)' 'MDPTMSLAFEAGSGVSPTALRTTVQLIASGVILLVFAWAMLAIFNAYKEERASLMSATWSALKVMVILAVLFFAVFR' A
#
# COMPACT_ATOMS: atom_id res chain seq x y z
N MET A 1 10.24 15.60 -9.73
CA MET A 1 9.58 16.91 -9.55
C MET A 1 10.40 17.94 -10.31
N ASP A 2 9.74 18.81 -11.07
CA ASP A 2 10.43 19.96 -11.66
C ASP A 2 10.88 20.91 -10.52
N PRO A 3 12.16 21.28 -10.45
CA PRO A 3 12.69 22.12 -9.37
C PRO A 3 11.99 23.48 -9.25
N THR A 4 11.47 24.01 -10.36
CA THR A 4 10.73 25.28 -10.37
C THR A 4 9.36 25.15 -9.69
N MET A 5 8.67 24.02 -9.90
CA MET A 5 7.39 23.74 -9.25
C MET A 5 7.54 23.47 -7.75
N SER A 6 8.61 22.78 -7.33
CA SER A 6 8.86 22.53 -5.90
C SER A 6 9.11 23.82 -5.12
N LEU A 7 9.84 24.77 -5.71
CA LEU A 7 10.11 26.06 -5.08
C LEU A 7 8.85 26.94 -5.01
N ALA A 8 8.03 26.94 -6.07
CA ALA A 8 6.76 27.66 -6.06
C ALA A 8 5.77 27.08 -5.02
N PHE A 9 5.72 25.76 -4.86
CA PHE A 9 4.91 25.10 -3.84
C PHE A 9 5.37 25.46 -2.43
N GLU A 10 6.67 25.42 -2.16
CA GLU A 10 7.23 25.74 -0.85
C GLU A 10 6.98 27.21 -0.49
N ALA A 11 7.18 28.14 -1.45
CA ALA A 11 6.91 29.56 -1.26
C ALA A 11 5.42 29.88 -1.01
N GLY A 12 4.50 29.11 -1.62
CA GLY A 12 3.06 29.32 -1.45
C GLY A 12 2.45 28.63 -0.23
N SER A 13 2.94 27.43 0.13
CA SER A 13 2.37 26.61 1.21
C SER A 13 3.10 26.73 2.55
N GLY A 14 4.36 27.19 2.53
CA GLY A 14 5.25 27.17 3.71
C GLY A 14 5.65 25.77 4.16
N VAL A 15 5.32 24.72 3.39
CA VAL A 15 5.61 23.33 3.70
C VAL A 15 6.61 22.80 2.69
N SER A 16 7.66 22.11 3.18
CA SER A 16 8.62 21.50 2.27
C SER A 16 7.96 20.39 1.44
N PRO A 17 8.13 20.38 0.11
CA PRO A 17 7.56 19.35 -0.77
C PRO A 17 7.98 17.93 -0.35
N THR A 18 9.19 17.80 0.18
CA THR A 18 9.75 16.54 0.68
C THR A 18 9.04 16.04 1.94
N ALA A 19 8.70 16.94 2.88
CA ALA A 19 7.94 16.56 4.07
C ALA A 19 6.54 16.06 3.68
N LEU A 20 5.86 16.79 2.80
CA LEU A 20 4.53 16.39 2.31
C LEU A 20 4.57 15.01 1.63
N ARG A 21 5.54 14.78 0.73
CA ARG A 21 5.71 13.48 0.06
C ARG A 21 5.93 12.35 1.07
N THR A 22 6.79 12.57 2.05
CA THR A 22 7.09 11.57 3.09
C THR A 22 5.85 11.25 3.92
N THR A 23 5.07 12.26 4.32
CA THR A 23 3.83 12.06 5.08
C THR A 23 2.81 11.25 4.28
N VAL A 24 2.61 11.57 3.01
CA VAL A 24 1.69 10.83 2.13
C VAL A 24 2.16 9.38 1.95
N GLN A 25 3.46 9.14 1.74
CA GLN A 25 4.02 7.79 1.66
C GLN A 25 3.81 6.99 2.94
N LEU A 26 3.95 7.63 4.10
CA LEU A 26 3.74 6.99 5.40
C LEU A 26 2.27 6.58 5.61
N ILE A 27 1.33 7.47 5.27
CA ILE A 27 -0.11 7.16 5.31
C ILE A 27 -0.44 6.01 4.36
N ALA A 28 0.04 6.09 3.11
CA ALA A 28 -0.19 5.06 2.11
C ALA A 28 0.37 3.69 2.55
N SER A 29 1.55 3.68 3.18
CA SER A 29 2.15 2.46 3.75
C SER A 29 1.28 1.85 4.85
N GLY A 30 0.69 2.68 5.73
CA GLY A 30 -0.24 2.21 6.76
C GLY A 30 -1.49 1.56 6.16
N VAL A 31 -2.07 2.17 5.12
CA VAL A 31 -3.24 1.61 4.42
C VAL A 31 -2.90 0.28 3.74
N ILE A 32 -1.75 0.19 3.09
CA ILE A 32 -1.24 -1.05 2.45
C ILE A 32 -1.16 -2.18 3.48
N LEU A 33 -0.62 -1.92 4.67
CA LEU A 33 -0.51 -2.91 5.75
C LEU A 33 -1.88 -3.34 6.28
N LEU A 34 -2.82 -2.41 6.45
CA LEU A 34 -4.18 -2.71 6.88
C LEU A 34 -4.91 -3.61 5.89
N VAL A 35 -4.81 -3.29 4.59
CA VAL A 35 -5.40 -4.11 3.51
C VAL A 35 -4.79 -5.49 3.48
N PHE A 36 -3.46 -5.61 3.66
CA PHE A 36 -2.78 -6.90 3.75
C PHE A 36 -3.29 -7.73 4.93
N ALA A 37 -3.35 -7.15 6.13
CA ALA A 37 -3.83 -7.83 7.32
C ALA A 37 -5.28 -8.31 7.13
N TRP A 38 -6.14 -7.46 6.57
CA TRP A 38 -7.53 -7.80 6.28
C TRP A 38 -7.65 -8.95 5.26
N ALA A 39 -6.90 -8.89 4.16
CA ALA A 39 -6.90 -9.94 3.15
C ALA A 39 -6.39 -11.28 3.71
N MET A 40 -5.36 -11.25 4.56
CA MET A 40 -4.83 -12.46 5.19
C MET A 40 -5.86 -13.07 6.15
N LEU A 41 -6.53 -12.24 6.97
CA LEU A 41 -7.63 -12.69 7.83
C LEU A 41 -8.78 -13.31 7.03
N ALA A 42 -9.15 -12.72 5.89
CA ALA A 42 -10.19 -13.26 5.02
C ALA A 42 -9.79 -14.64 4.46
N ILE A 43 -8.54 -14.82 4.04
CA ILE A 43 -8.02 -16.11 3.56
C ILE A 43 -8.02 -17.15 4.69
N PHE A 44 -7.55 -16.78 5.89
CA PHE A 44 -7.56 -17.67 7.05
C PHE A 44 -8.98 -18.07 7.46
N ASN A 45 -9.93 -17.13 7.48
CA ASN A 45 -11.32 -17.44 7.81
C ASN A 45 -11.94 -18.37 6.76
N ALA A 46 -11.71 -18.11 5.46
CA ALA A 46 -12.19 -18.99 4.38
C ALA A 46 -11.60 -20.41 4.47
N TYR A 47 -10.34 -20.53 4.89
CA TYR A 47 -9.72 -21.82 5.14
C TYR A 47 -10.32 -22.54 6.36
N LYS A 48 -10.51 -21.84 7.48
CA LYS A 48 -11.07 -22.40 8.72
C LYS A 48 -12.51 -22.89 8.56
N GLU A 49 -13.30 -22.23 7.72
CA GLU A 49 -14.69 -22.61 7.45
C GLU A 49 -14.81 -23.76 6.41
N GLU A 50 -13.70 -24.41 6.03
CA GLU A 50 -13.61 -25.41 4.94
C GLU A 50 -14.15 -24.92 3.58
N ARG A 51 -14.44 -23.62 3.43
CA ARG A 51 -14.93 -23.02 2.19
C ARG A 51 -13.87 -22.95 1.10
N ALA A 52 -12.60 -23.16 1.46
CA ALA A 52 -11.46 -23.07 0.56
C ALA A 52 -10.44 -24.17 0.85
N SER A 53 -10.07 -24.94 -0.18
CA SER A 53 -8.93 -25.86 -0.14
C SER A 53 -7.62 -25.09 0.06
N LEU A 54 -6.62 -25.71 0.72
CA LEU A 54 -5.27 -25.18 0.90
C LEU A 54 -4.72 -24.57 -0.40
N MET A 55 -4.89 -25.25 -1.53
CA MET A 55 -4.44 -24.78 -2.84
C MET A 55 -5.05 -23.43 -3.23
N SER A 56 -6.36 -23.25 -2.98
CA SER A 56 -7.08 -22.01 -3.30
C SER A 56 -6.70 -20.85 -2.36
N ALA A 57 -6.44 -21.16 -1.09
CA ALA A 57 -5.92 -20.19 -0.12
C ALA A 57 -4.51 -19.71 -0.51
N THR A 58 -3.61 -20.62 -0.89
CA THR A 58 -2.26 -20.29 -1.36
C THR A 58 -2.29 -19.43 -2.62
N TRP A 59 -3.12 -19.77 -3.60
CA TRP A 59 -3.25 -18.97 -4.83
C TRP A 59 -3.81 -17.57 -4.56
N SER A 60 -4.76 -17.46 -3.62
CA SER A 60 -5.31 -16.17 -3.19
C SER A 60 -4.26 -15.32 -2.46
N ALA A 61 -3.47 -15.94 -1.57
CA ALA A 61 -2.36 -15.28 -0.90
C ALA A 61 -1.31 -14.77 -1.89
N LEU A 62 -0.97 -15.57 -2.92
CA LEU A 62 -0.04 -15.16 -3.97
C LEU A 62 -0.55 -13.93 -4.74
N LYS A 63 -1.84 -13.90 -5.12
CA LYS A 63 -2.45 -12.72 -5.77
C LYS A 63 -2.37 -11.48 -4.89
N VAL A 64 -2.67 -11.61 -3.61
CA VAL A 64 -2.57 -10.50 -2.64
C VAL A 64 -1.13 -9.99 -2.54
N MET A 65 -0.13 -10.88 -2.52
CA MET A 65 1.29 -10.48 -2.52
C MET A 65 1.69 -9.73 -3.79
N VAL A 66 1.23 -10.16 -4.96
CA VAL A 66 1.51 -9.45 -6.22
C VAL A 66 0.89 -8.06 -6.21
N ILE A 67 -0.36 -7.93 -5.78
CA ILE A 67 -1.04 -6.62 -5.65
C ILE A 67 -0.27 -5.71 -4.69
N LEU A 68 0.19 -6.25 -3.55
CA LEU A 68 0.98 -5.49 -2.59
C LEU A 68 2.32 -5.03 -3.15
N ALA A 69 3.01 -5.87 -3.90
CA ALA A 69 4.26 -5.50 -4.55
C ALA A 69 4.05 -4.34 -5.54
N VAL A 70 2.95 -4.37 -6.30
CA VAL A 70 2.58 -3.29 -7.23
C VAL A 70 2.23 -2.00 -6.47
N LEU A 71 1.44 -2.09 -5.41
CA LEU A 71 1.07 -0.93 -4.58
C LEU A 71 2.30 -0.30 -3.91
N PHE A 72 3.19 -1.13 -3.38
CA PHE A 72 4.45 -0.67 -2.81
C PHE A 72 5.28 0.04 -3.87
N PHE A 73 5.45 -0.56 -5.05
CA PHE A 73 6.17 0.09 -6.15
C PHE A 73 5.55 1.44 -6.54
N ALA A 74 4.22 1.54 -6.62
CA ALA A 74 3.52 2.76 -6.99
C ALA A 74 3.61 3.88 -5.93
N VAL A 75 3.71 3.52 -4.65
CA VAL A 75 3.81 4.51 -3.55
C VAL A 75 5.24 5.02 -3.38
N PHE A 76 6.22 4.15 -3.55
CA PHE A 76 7.62 4.46 -3.27
C PHE A 76 8.41 4.96 -4.48
N ARG A 77 7.89 4.78 -5.70
CA ARG A 77 8.49 5.30 -6.94
C ARG A 77 7.78 6.56 -7.40
#